data_AF-A0A535G7Y6-F1
#
_entry.id   AF-A0A535G7Y6-F1
#
_cell.length_a   1.000
_cell.length_b   1.000
_cell.length_c   1.000
_cell.angle_alpha   90.00
_cell.angle_beta   90.00
_cell.angle_gamma   90.00
#
_symmetry.space_group_name_H-M   'P 1'
#
loop_
_entity.id
_entity.type
_entity.pdbx_description
1 polymer ?
#
loop_
_entity_poly.entity_id
_entity_poly.type
_entity_poly.pdbx_seq_one_letter_code
_entity_poly.pdbx_strand_id
1 'polypeptide(L)'
;MLRRPTDWALGFAYAVAWAIAGWLWTGPLNDLDYFFLPAVRIALSGHPFMVYAVRFRTVLAIDNGPLGLLPLTAVAALVARLGWLDDERLRRMVILAAFSIFSLLMAREAVSAIDRLRGTSLGGLARVLAYGVFVASPTLWLSVLGYGHVEQPMTLWLVLLGVRSLAGKRPLAAGISFGLAMLTRTVATLPLISLGLLLLARHRWRAAGWLAAGAAFIVMLGLLPFLLVDPADTIYSLVTHR
;
A
#
# COMPACT_ATOMS: atom_id res chain seq x y z
N MET A 1 11.94 13.18 -12.55
CA MET A 1 11.94 13.82 -11.22
C MET A 1 12.97 13.18 -10.28
N LEU A 2 14.20 12.91 -10.76
CA LEU A 2 15.30 12.35 -9.95
C LEU A 2 16.62 12.88 -10.51
N ARG A 3 16.86 14.20 -10.46
CA ARG A 3 18.07 14.79 -11.07
C ARG A 3 18.87 15.70 -10.13
N ARG A 4 18.38 15.98 -8.91
CA ARG A 4 19.05 16.89 -7.98
C ARG A 4 19.38 16.20 -6.65
N PRO A 5 20.60 16.37 -6.11
CA PRO A 5 20.99 15.82 -4.81
C PRO A 5 20.04 16.20 -3.66
N THR A 6 19.41 17.36 -3.75
CA THR A 6 18.43 17.87 -2.80
C THR A 6 17.19 16.98 -2.68
N ASP A 7 16.73 16.39 -3.77
CA ASP A 7 15.54 15.53 -3.76
C ASP A 7 15.84 14.21 -3.04
N TRP A 8 17.05 13.69 -3.24
CA TRP A 8 17.55 12.51 -2.53
C TRP A 8 17.71 12.78 -1.03
N ALA A 9 18.28 13.93 -0.67
CA ALA A 9 18.44 14.33 0.72
C ALA A 9 17.10 14.45 1.45
N LEU A 10 16.08 15.05 0.81
CA LEU A 10 14.74 15.16 1.39
C LEU A 10 14.04 13.79 1.52
N GLY A 11 14.15 12.94 0.50
CA GLY A 11 13.60 11.57 0.58
C GLY A 11 14.27 10.75 1.67
N PHE A 12 15.60 10.84 1.80
CA PHE A 12 16.34 10.19 2.86
C PHE A 12 15.99 10.74 4.24
N ALA A 13 15.93 12.07 4.40
CA ALA A 13 15.52 12.70 5.65
C ALA A 13 14.11 12.27 6.08
N TYR A 14 13.19 12.11 5.13
CA TYR A 14 11.84 11.59 5.41
C TYR A 14 11.87 10.13 5.87
N ALA A 15 12.68 9.27 5.23
CA ALA A 15 12.86 7.89 5.68
C ALA A 15 13.49 7.82 7.09
N VAL A 16 14.46 8.68 7.38
CA VAL A 16 15.07 8.81 8.72
C VAL A 16 14.03 9.27 9.75
N ALA A 17 13.16 10.22 9.40
CA ALA A 17 12.09 10.67 10.29
C ALA A 17 11.13 9.52 10.66
N TRP A 18 10.77 8.67 9.70
CA TRP A 18 9.98 7.46 9.95
C TRP A 18 10.73 6.42 10.78
N ALA A 19 12.05 6.26 10.56
CA ALA A 19 12.89 5.40 11.37
C ALA A 19 12.86 5.84 12.84
N ILE A 20 13.11 7.12 13.08
CA ILE A 20 13.09 7.73 14.43
C ILE A 20 11.69 7.58 15.05
N ALA A 21 10.62 7.86 14.30
CA ALA A 21 9.25 7.71 14.79
C ALA A 21 8.94 6.25 15.18
N GLY A 22 9.37 5.27 14.39
CA GLY A 22 9.21 3.85 14.70
C GLY A 22 10.01 3.41 15.93
N TRP A 23 11.23 3.92 16.07
CA TRP A 23 12.09 3.66 17.22
C TRP A 23 11.53 4.24 18.53
N LEU A 24 11.00 5.46 18.47
CA LEU A 24 10.46 6.19 19.62
C LEU A 24 9.01 5.81 19.95
N TRP A 25 8.34 4.99 19.13
CA TRP A 25 6.96 4.61 19.38
C TRP A 25 6.84 3.73 20.64
N THR A 26 6.09 4.22 21.61
CA THR A 26 5.74 3.51 22.85
C THR A 26 4.23 3.32 22.99
N GLY A 27 3.48 3.50 21.90
CA GLY A 27 2.04 3.22 21.88
C GLY A 27 1.75 1.71 21.97
N PRO A 28 0.47 1.32 22.03
CA PRO A 28 0.09 -0.08 22.06
C PRO A 28 0.50 -0.81 20.77
N LEU A 29 0.57 -2.14 20.86
CA LEU A 29 0.67 -3.00 19.70
C LEU A 29 -0.52 -2.77 18.76
N ASN A 30 -0.27 -2.89 17.46
CA ASN A 30 -1.26 -2.59 16.42
C ASN A 30 -1.27 -3.69 15.35
N ASP A 31 -1.91 -3.44 14.21
CA ASP A 31 -2.10 -4.49 13.20
C ASP A 31 -0.78 -4.98 12.60
N LEU A 32 0.26 -4.14 12.61
CA LEU A 32 1.61 -4.55 12.21
C LEU A 32 2.09 -5.71 13.09
N ASP A 33 1.86 -5.60 14.39
CA ASP A 33 2.31 -6.56 15.39
C ASP A 33 1.38 -7.77 15.51
N TYR A 34 0.06 -7.57 15.44
CA TYR A 34 -0.93 -8.64 15.61
C TYR A 34 -1.20 -9.47 14.36
N PHE A 35 -1.02 -8.89 13.17
CA PHE A 35 -1.41 -9.56 11.92
C PHE A 35 -0.28 -9.64 10.91
N PHE A 36 0.31 -8.51 10.52
CA PHE A 36 1.29 -8.48 9.44
C PHE A 36 2.58 -9.22 9.78
N LEU A 37 3.12 -9.04 10.99
CA LEU A 37 4.35 -9.71 11.40
C LEU A 37 4.19 -11.21 11.60
N PRO A 38 3.11 -11.71 12.24
CA PRO A 38 2.79 -13.13 12.21
C PRO A 38 2.69 -13.69 10.79
N ALA A 39 2.01 -12.99 9.88
CA ALA A 39 1.89 -13.41 8.48
C ALA A 39 3.26 -13.50 7.79
N VAL A 40 4.12 -12.50 8.01
CA VAL A 40 5.50 -12.49 7.52
C VAL A 40 6.32 -13.64 8.10
N ARG A 41 6.15 -13.98 9.38
CA ARG A 41 6.86 -15.13 9.99
C ARG A 41 6.46 -16.45 9.32
N ILE A 42 5.19 -16.63 8.96
CA ILE A 42 4.71 -17.78 8.18
C ILE A 42 5.36 -17.79 6.78
N ALA A 43 5.47 -16.63 6.12
CA ALA A 43 6.13 -16.56 4.82
C ALA A 43 7.63 -16.89 4.93
N LEU A 44 8.32 -16.36 5.94
CA LEU A 44 9.74 -16.60 6.19
C LEU A 44 10.04 -18.04 6.62
N SER A 45 9.07 -18.77 7.19
CA SER A 45 9.22 -20.19 7.53
C SER A 45 9.01 -21.14 6.34
N GLY A 46 8.78 -20.61 5.14
CA GLY A 46 8.64 -21.39 3.91
C GLY A 46 7.20 -21.60 3.45
N HIS A 47 6.22 -20.94 4.09
CA HIS A 47 4.80 -21.09 3.76
C HIS A 47 4.16 -19.77 3.27
N PRO A 48 4.68 -19.11 2.22
CA PRO A 48 4.24 -17.77 1.79
C PRO A 48 2.78 -17.69 1.32
N PHE A 49 2.14 -18.81 1.00
CA PHE A 49 0.73 -18.86 0.60
C PHE A 49 -0.23 -19.22 1.75
N MET A 50 0.29 -19.43 2.96
CA MET A 50 -0.51 -19.72 4.18
C MET A 50 -0.59 -18.50 5.13
N VAL A 51 -0.25 -17.30 4.65
CA VAL A 51 -0.25 -16.08 5.46
C VAL A 51 -1.62 -15.73 6.06
N TYR A 52 -2.70 -16.26 5.47
CA TYR A 52 -4.07 -16.08 5.96
C TYR A 52 -4.44 -17.00 7.13
N ALA A 53 -3.57 -17.94 7.53
CA ALA A 53 -3.75 -18.75 8.74
C ALA A 53 -3.59 -17.95 10.05
N VAL A 54 -3.14 -16.69 9.96
CA VAL A 54 -2.98 -15.81 11.13
C VAL A 54 -4.34 -15.54 11.78
N ARG A 55 -4.42 -15.81 13.09
CA ARG A 55 -5.59 -15.53 13.92
C ARG A 55 -5.16 -14.78 15.19
N PHE A 56 -5.90 -13.75 15.56
CA PHE A 56 -5.79 -13.09 16.85
C PHE A 56 -7.06 -13.34 17.66
N ARG A 57 -6.90 -13.76 18.92
CA ARG A 57 -8.01 -14.14 19.83
C ARG A 57 -9.03 -15.07 19.16
N THR A 58 -8.53 -16.03 18.36
CA THR A 58 -9.27 -17.06 17.61
C THR A 58 -10.35 -16.60 16.62
N VAL A 59 -10.70 -15.31 16.56
CA VAL A 59 -11.79 -14.79 15.70
C VAL A 59 -11.33 -13.67 14.77
N LEU A 60 -10.31 -12.89 15.15
CA LEU A 60 -9.81 -11.81 14.30
C LEU A 60 -8.81 -12.37 13.30
N ALA A 61 -8.98 -12.05 12.02
CA ALA A 61 -8.13 -12.51 10.94
C ALA A 61 -7.48 -11.35 10.19
N ILE A 62 -6.34 -11.63 9.53
CA ILE A 62 -5.73 -10.68 8.61
C ILE A 62 -6.62 -10.49 7.38
N ASP A 63 -7.32 -9.37 7.30
CA ASP A 63 -8.26 -9.11 6.22
C ASP A 63 -7.63 -8.35 5.03
N ASN A 64 -6.34 -8.04 5.11
CA ASN A 64 -5.61 -7.30 4.08
C ASN A 64 -5.19 -8.18 2.90
N GLY A 65 -5.06 -7.57 1.73
CA GLY A 65 -4.59 -8.28 0.54
C GLY A 65 -3.10 -8.65 0.62
N PRO A 66 -2.63 -9.61 -0.18
CA PRO A 66 -1.29 -10.17 -0.03
C PRO A 66 -0.16 -9.27 -0.55
N LEU A 67 -0.48 -8.25 -1.37
CA LEU A 67 0.54 -7.42 -2.02
C LEU A 67 1.34 -6.59 -1.00
N GLY A 68 0.73 -6.17 0.11
CA GLY A 68 1.42 -5.50 1.22
C GLY A 68 2.49 -6.36 1.88
N LEU A 69 2.26 -7.67 1.93
CA LEU A 69 3.15 -8.63 2.56
C LEU A 69 4.42 -8.87 1.74
N LEU A 70 4.42 -8.65 0.43
CA LEU A 70 5.61 -8.87 -0.41
C LEU A 70 6.79 -7.96 -0.03
N PRO A 71 6.67 -6.61 -0.07
CA PRO A 71 7.75 -5.74 0.38
C PRO A 71 8.02 -5.91 1.88
N LEU A 72 7.00 -6.21 2.69
CA LEU A 72 7.18 -6.40 4.12
C LEU A 72 8.03 -7.64 4.44
N THR A 73 7.78 -8.75 3.75
CA THR A 73 8.54 -9.99 3.91
C THR A 73 9.99 -9.77 3.48
N ALA A 74 10.23 -9.03 2.40
CA ALA A 74 11.59 -8.69 1.97
C ALA A 74 12.34 -7.86 3.02
N VAL A 75 11.71 -6.84 3.59
CA VAL A 75 12.29 -6.01 4.67
C VAL A 75 12.50 -6.84 5.93
N ALA A 76 11.53 -7.66 6.33
CA ALA A 76 11.65 -8.52 7.50
C ALA A 76 12.73 -9.59 7.35
N ALA A 77 12.95 -10.14 6.14
CA ALA A 77 14.05 -11.04 5.88
C ALA A 77 15.41 -10.36 6.09
N LEU A 78 15.54 -9.07 5.74
CA LEU A 78 16.74 -8.29 6.04
C LEU A 78 16.90 -8.07 7.55
N VAL A 79 15.83 -7.65 8.23
CA VAL A 79 15.81 -7.45 9.69
C VAL A 79 16.15 -8.75 10.44
N ALA A 80 15.66 -9.90 9.98
CA ALA A 80 15.96 -11.21 10.54
C ALA A 80 17.45 -11.57 10.41
N ARG A 81 18.08 -11.27 9.26
CA ARG A 81 19.53 -11.46 9.08
C ARG A 81 20.39 -10.61 10.00
N LEU A 82 19.87 -9.47 10.44
CA LEU A 82 20.52 -8.59 11.42
C LEU A 82 20.29 -9.04 12.86
N GLY A 83 19.48 -10.08 13.10
CA GLY A 83 19.10 -10.53 14.45
C GLY A 83 18.11 -9.60 15.14
N TRP A 84 17.45 -8.70 14.38
CA TRP A 84 16.59 -7.65 14.94
C TRP A 84 15.10 -7.96 14.81
N LEU A 85 14.72 -9.14 14.32
CA LEU A 85 13.31 -9.46 14.06
C LEU A 85 12.48 -9.55 15.35
N ASP A 86 13.08 -9.98 16.46
CA ASP A 86 12.39 -10.09 17.74
C ASP A 86 12.45 -8.80 18.58
N ASP A 87 13.33 -7.85 18.23
CA ASP A 87 13.36 -6.52 18.82
C ASP A 87 12.29 -5.63 18.17
N GLU A 88 11.24 -5.32 18.93
CA GLU A 88 10.11 -4.53 18.44
C GLU A 88 10.54 -3.16 17.89
N ARG A 89 11.44 -2.47 18.58
CA ARG A 89 11.84 -1.10 18.21
C ARG A 89 12.72 -1.11 16.97
N LEU A 90 13.73 -1.99 16.92
CA LEU A 90 14.63 -2.09 15.77
C LEU A 90 13.87 -2.54 14.52
N ARG A 91 13.01 -3.55 14.64
CA ARG A 91 12.18 -4.03 13.55
C ARG A 91 11.24 -2.92 13.03
N ARG A 92 10.51 -2.24 13.92
CA ARG A 92 9.57 -1.18 13.53
C ARG A 92 10.30 -0.02 12.86
N MET A 93 11.45 0.40 13.41
CA MET A 93 12.31 1.43 12.81
C MET A 93 12.62 1.11 11.33
N VAL A 94 13.10 -0.10 11.03
CA VAL A 94 13.49 -0.48 9.67
C VAL A 94 12.26 -0.59 8.74
N ILE A 95 11.17 -1.20 9.22
CA ILE A 95 9.93 -1.34 8.44
C ILE A 95 9.38 0.04 8.05
N LEU A 96 9.25 0.95 8.99
CA LEU A 96 8.69 2.28 8.72
C LEU A 96 9.60 3.10 7.81
N ALA A 97 10.91 3.03 8.02
CA ALA A 97 11.87 3.68 7.13
C ALA A 97 11.73 3.17 5.68
N ALA A 98 11.66 1.85 5.49
CA ALA A 98 11.54 1.24 4.17
C ALA A 98 10.20 1.57 3.49
N PHE A 99 9.09 1.48 4.22
CA PHE A 99 7.75 1.74 3.68
C PHE A 99 7.46 3.23 3.42
N SER A 100 8.24 4.15 4.00
CA SER A 100 8.14 5.59 3.73
C SER A 100 8.22 5.95 2.24
N ILE A 101 8.88 5.11 1.42
CA ILE A 101 8.94 5.28 -0.03
C ILE A 101 7.54 5.34 -0.67
N PHE A 102 6.58 4.57 -0.16
CA PHE A 102 5.22 4.56 -0.69
C PHE A 102 4.47 5.85 -0.38
N SER A 103 4.75 6.49 0.76
CA SER A 103 4.24 7.83 1.06
C SER A 103 4.81 8.87 0.09
N LEU A 104 6.10 8.78 -0.24
CA LEU A 104 6.73 9.67 -1.22
C LEU A 104 6.17 9.47 -2.63
N LEU A 105 5.93 8.22 -3.04
CA LEU A 105 5.30 7.88 -4.32
C LEU A 105 3.84 8.36 -4.38
N MET A 106 3.09 8.20 -3.29
CA MET A 106 1.73 8.71 -3.16
C MET A 106 1.70 10.24 -3.28
N ALA A 107 2.55 10.95 -2.52
CA ALA A 107 2.66 12.40 -2.59
C ALA A 107 3.08 12.88 -3.98
N ARG A 108 3.97 12.14 -4.65
CA ARG A 108 4.37 12.44 -6.03
C ARG A 108 3.18 12.40 -6.98
N GLU A 109 2.34 11.37 -6.91
CA GLU A 109 1.16 11.29 -7.78
C GLU A 109 0.12 12.36 -7.45
N ALA A 110 -0.03 12.70 -6.16
CA ALA A 110 -0.94 13.76 -5.71
C ALA A 110 -0.50 15.15 -6.21
N VAL A 111 0.77 15.52 -6.01
CA VAL A 111 1.33 16.78 -6.54
C VAL A 111 1.31 16.79 -8.07
N SER A 112 1.56 15.66 -8.72
CA SER A 112 1.44 15.57 -10.19
C SER A 112 -0.01 15.76 -10.66
N ALA A 113 -1.01 15.38 -9.87
CA ALA A 113 -2.41 15.66 -10.18
C ALA A 113 -2.72 17.16 -10.08
N ILE A 114 -2.18 17.85 -9.07
CA ILE A 114 -2.28 19.31 -8.93
C ILE A 114 -1.63 20.00 -10.13
N ASP A 115 -0.41 19.60 -10.51
CA ASP A 115 0.29 20.16 -11.68
C ASP A 115 -0.55 20.02 -12.97
N ARG A 116 -1.20 18.87 -13.17
CA ARG A 116 -2.08 18.64 -14.33
C ARG A 116 -3.32 19.52 -14.31
N LEU A 117 -3.98 19.65 -13.17
CA LEU A 117 -5.17 20.49 -13.02
C LEU A 117 -4.86 21.98 -13.21
N ARG A 118 -3.67 22.41 -12.77
CA ARG A 118 -3.19 23.78 -12.97
C ARG A 118 -2.71 24.06 -14.39
N GLY A 119 -2.43 23.03 -15.19
CA GLY A 119 -1.77 23.17 -16.50
C GLY A 119 -0.30 23.61 -16.42
N THR A 120 0.28 23.72 -15.22
CA THR A 120 1.68 24.12 -15.01
C THR A 120 2.23 23.53 -13.71
N SER A 121 3.54 23.23 -13.71
CA SER A 121 4.21 22.64 -12.57
C SER A 121 4.44 23.64 -11.44
N LEU A 122 4.19 23.21 -10.19
CA LEU A 122 4.67 23.93 -9.02
C LEU A 122 6.20 23.94 -9.00
N GLY A 123 6.77 25.12 -8.75
CA GLY A 123 8.21 25.33 -8.59
C GLY A 123 8.60 25.71 -7.16
N GLY A 124 9.89 25.59 -6.85
CA GLY A 124 10.48 26.08 -5.59
C GLY A 124 9.75 25.63 -4.32
N LEU A 125 9.59 26.57 -3.39
CA LEU A 125 8.98 26.33 -2.07
C LEU A 125 7.54 25.82 -2.17
N ALA A 126 6.73 26.32 -3.12
CA ALA A 126 5.35 25.89 -3.28
C ALA A 126 5.25 24.38 -3.59
N ARG A 127 6.19 23.84 -4.38
CA ARG A 127 6.27 22.41 -4.63
C ARG A 127 6.59 21.64 -3.35
N VAL A 128 7.59 22.11 -2.59
CA VAL A 128 8.01 21.49 -1.32
C VAL A 128 6.85 21.48 -0.31
N LEU A 129 6.14 22.60 -0.15
CA LEU A 129 4.97 22.69 0.73
C LEU A 129 3.85 21.74 0.29
N ALA A 130 3.58 21.63 -1.02
CA ALA A 130 2.58 20.69 -1.52
C ALA A 130 2.94 19.23 -1.21
N TYR A 131 4.21 18.83 -1.37
CA TYR A 131 4.67 17.51 -0.89
C TYR A 131 4.49 17.37 0.61
N GLY A 132 4.90 18.40 1.38
CA GLY A 132 4.79 18.46 2.83
C GLY A 132 3.38 18.15 3.34
N VAL A 133 2.36 18.76 2.74
CA VAL A 133 0.95 18.53 3.13
C VAL A 133 0.56 17.05 3.01
N PHE A 134 0.98 16.35 1.95
CA PHE A 134 0.64 14.94 1.77
C PHE A 134 1.42 14.01 2.70
N VAL A 135 2.74 14.23 2.83
CA VAL A 135 3.62 13.34 3.60
C VAL A 135 3.54 13.57 5.11
N ALA A 136 3.12 14.76 5.54
CA ALA A 136 2.89 15.10 6.94
C ALA A 136 1.40 15.02 7.34
N SER A 137 0.54 14.45 6.49
CA SER A 137 -0.88 14.33 6.79
C SER A 137 -1.11 13.54 8.09
N PRO A 138 -1.87 14.06 9.06
CA PRO A 138 -2.16 13.34 10.30
C PRO A 138 -2.80 11.97 10.08
N THR A 139 -3.65 11.84 9.05
CA THR A 139 -4.31 10.57 8.71
C THR A 139 -3.35 9.51 8.20
N LEU A 140 -2.27 9.93 7.51
CA LEU A 140 -1.21 9.04 7.07
C LEU A 140 -0.41 8.51 8.27
N TRP A 141 -0.05 9.42 9.18
CA TRP A 141 0.69 9.09 10.39
C TRP A 141 -0.11 8.17 11.32
N LEU A 142 -1.38 8.49 11.55
CA LEU A 142 -2.26 7.68 12.38
C LEU A 142 -2.47 6.28 11.77
N SER A 143 -2.67 6.20 10.45
CA SER A 143 -2.81 4.92 9.74
C SER A 143 -1.56 4.03 9.89
N VAL A 144 -0.38 4.58 9.63
CA VAL A 144 0.85 3.79 9.55
C VAL A 144 1.43 3.53 10.94
N LEU A 145 1.64 4.58 11.74
CA LEU A 145 2.27 4.47 13.05
C LEU A 145 1.29 4.02 14.14
N GLY A 146 0.07 4.57 14.11
CA GLY A 146 -0.97 4.26 15.09
C GLY A 146 -1.58 2.88 14.86
N TYR A 147 -2.17 2.66 13.69
CA TYR A 147 -2.88 1.41 13.35
C TYR A 147 -1.99 0.32 12.74
N GLY A 148 -0.78 0.63 12.28
CA GLY A 148 0.13 -0.38 11.73
C GLY A 148 -0.12 -0.72 10.26
N HIS A 149 -0.95 0.06 9.55
CA HIS A 149 -1.29 -0.15 8.13
C HIS A 149 -0.22 0.41 7.20
N VAL A 150 0.97 -0.21 7.24
CA VAL A 150 2.14 0.18 6.43
C VAL A 150 1.87 0.11 4.91
N GLU A 151 0.90 -0.70 4.48
CA GLU A 151 0.47 -0.86 3.09
C GLU A 151 -0.52 0.23 2.60
N GLN A 152 -1.08 1.03 3.50
CA GLN A 152 -2.04 2.07 3.13
C GLN A 152 -1.46 3.15 2.18
N PRO A 153 -0.23 3.67 2.37
CA PRO A 153 0.38 4.60 1.42
C PRO A 153 0.58 3.97 0.03
N MET A 154 0.91 2.66 -0.02
CA MET A 154 1.03 1.92 -1.28
C MET A 154 -0.33 1.81 -1.98
N THR A 155 -1.40 1.51 -1.23
CA THR A 155 -2.78 1.49 -1.74
C THR A 155 -3.14 2.82 -2.41
N LEU A 156 -2.89 3.93 -1.71
CA LEU A 156 -3.21 5.28 -2.22
C LEU A 156 -2.38 5.64 -3.44
N TRP A 157 -1.08 5.31 -3.45
CA TRP A 157 -0.23 5.50 -4.62
C TRP A 157 -0.78 4.76 -5.85
N LEU A 158 -1.14 3.48 -5.71
CA LEU A 158 -1.68 2.67 -6.80
C LEU A 158 -3.03 3.18 -7.30
N VAL A 159 -3.92 3.63 -6.40
CA VAL A 159 -5.18 4.29 -6.78
C VAL A 159 -4.92 5.55 -7.59
N LEU A 160 -4.03 6.44 -7.13
CA LEU A 160 -3.71 7.68 -7.86
C LEU A 160 -3.05 7.39 -9.22
N LEU A 161 -2.21 6.35 -9.29
CA LEU A 161 -1.63 5.87 -10.53
C LEU A 161 -2.70 5.36 -11.49
N GLY A 162 -3.71 4.64 -10.98
CA GLY A 162 -4.87 4.17 -11.73
C GLY A 162 -5.69 5.34 -12.29
N VAL A 163 -6.00 6.33 -11.45
CA VAL A 163 -6.70 7.56 -11.86
C VAL A 163 -5.92 8.30 -12.96
N ARG A 164 -4.60 8.47 -12.79
CA ARG A 164 -3.75 9.11 -13.81
C ARG A 164 -3.78 8.34 -15.13
N SER A 165 -3.68 7.01 -15.08
CA SER A 165 -3.70 6.17 -16.27
C SER A 165 -5.04 6.28 -17.00
N LEU A 166 -6.15 6.33 -16.24
CA LEU A 166 -7.48 6.49 -16.81
C LEU A 166 -7.67 7.87 -17.45
N ALA A 167 -7.19 8.93 -16.79
CA ALA A 167 -7.16 10.29 -17.35
C ALA A 167 -6.32 10.35 -18.64
N GLY A 168 -5.23 9.59 -18.71
CA GLY A 168 -4.41 9.39 -19.91
C GLY A 168 -5.02 8.47 -20.97
N LYS A 169 -6.31 8.12 -20.88
CA LYS A 169 -7.04 7.21 -21.80
C LYS A 169 -6.45 5.80 -21.87
N ARG A 170 -5.83 5.31 -20.80
CA ARG A 170 -5.29 3.94 -20.68
C ARG A 170 -6.10 3.12 -19.67
N PRO A 171 -7.34 2.68 -20.02
CA PRO A 171 -8.25 2.01 -19.08
C PRO A 171 -7.71 0.67 -18.57
N LEU A 172 -7.02 -0.11 -19.39
CA LEU A 172 -6.43 -1.38 -18.95
C LEU A 172 -5.34 -1.17 -17.89
N ALA A 173 -4.43 -0.21 -18.11
CA ALA A 173 -3.39 0.13 -17.13
C ALA A 173 -3.98 0.69 -15.83
N ALA A 174 -5.08 1.44 -15.92
CA ALA A 174 -5.85 1.86 -14.76
C ALA A 174 -6.41 0.65 -14.00
N GLY A 175 -7.02 -0.29 -14.72
CA GLY A 175 -7.55 -1.54 -14.15
C GLY A 175 -6.48 -2.33 -13.42
N ILE A 176 -5.31 -2.52 -14.04
CA ILE A 176 -4.16 -3.19 -13.42
C ILE A 176 -3.75 -2.48 -12.12
N SER A 177 -3.66 -1.15 -12.14
CA SER A 177 -3.27 -0.37 -10.95
C SER A 177 -4.30 -0.49 -9.82
N PHE A 178 -5.60 -0.46 -10.15
CA PHE A 178 -6.67 -0.69 -9.18
C PHE A 178 -6.68 -2.12 -8.65
N GLY A 179 -6.45 -3.13 -9.50
CA GLY A 179 -6.33 -4.51 -9.07
C GLY A 179 -5.18 -4.71 -8.09
N LEU A 180 -4.01 -4.10 -8.36
CA LEU A 180 -2.90 -4.08 -7.41
C LEU A 180 -3.28 -3.38 -6.10
N ALA A 181 -4.00 -2.25 -6.15
CA ALA A 181 -4.48 -1.57 -4.95
C ALA A 181 -5.49 -2.42 -4.16
N MET A 182 -6.34 -3.21 -4.83
CA MET A 182 -7.26 -4.14 -4.16
C MET A 182 -6.50 -5.28 -3.48
N LEU A 183 -5.38 -5.73 -4.06
CA LEU A 183 -4.47 -6.69 -3.45
C LEU A 183 -3.66 -6.11 -2.28
N THR A 184 -3.72 -4.81 -2.01
CA THR A 184 -3.24 -4.26 -0.74
C THR A 184 -4.41 -4.13 0.23
N ARG A 185 -5.47 -3.42 -0.18
CA ARG A 185 -6.70 -3.24 0.59
C ARG A 185 -7.92 -3.22 -0.33
N THR A 186 -8.91 -4.03 0.00
CA THR A 186 -10.17 -4.16 -0.78
C THR A 186 -10.96 -2.84 -0.88
N VAL A 187 -10.76 -1.89 0.04
CA VAL A 187 -11.40 -0.56 0.01
C VAL A 187 -11.08 0.21 -1.29
N ALA A 188 -9.98 -0.13 -1.97
CA ALA A 188 -9.66 0.41 -3.30
C ALA A 188 -10.71 0.06 -4.38
N THR A 189 -11.63 -0.87 -4.11
CA THR A 189 -12.77 -1.18 -4.98
C THR A 189 -13.75 -0.01 -5.09
N LEU A 190 -13.90 0.80 -4.05
CA LEU A 190 -14.84 1.94 -4.05
C LEU A 190 -14.53 2.95 -5.18
N PRO A 191 -13.30 3.52 -5.28
CA PRO A 191 -12.98 4.42 -6.40
C PRO A 191 -13.04 3.72 -7.76
N LEU A 192 -12.70 2.42 -7.86
CA LEU A 192 -12.85 1.65 -9.10
C LEU A 192 -14.30 1.60 -9.57
N ILE A 193 -15.25 1.30 -8.67
CA ILE A 193 -16.69 1.27 -8.97
C ILE A 193 -17.15 2.66 -9.40
N SER A 194 -16.81 3.72 -8.65
CA SER A 194 -17.23 5.08 -8.98
C SER A 194 -16.74 5.50 -10.37
N LEU A 195 -15.49 5.22 -10.72
CA LEU A 195 -14.93 5.53 -12.03
C LEU A 195 -15.51 4.65 -13.14
N GLY A 196 -15.77 3.37 -12.85
CA GLY A 196 -16.46 2.46 -13.75
C GLY A 196 -17.86 2.99 -14.11
N LEU A 197 -18.67 3.32 -13.11
CA LEU A 197 -20.00 3.91 -13.28
C LEU A 197 -19.94 5.22 -14.07
N LEU A 198 -18.96 6.09 -13.80
CA LEU A 198 -18.76 7.32 -14.56
C LEU A 198 -18.48 7.04 -16.05
N LEU A 199 -17.67 6.02 -16.38
CA LEU A 199 -17.41 5.64 -17.77
C LEU A 199 -18.69 5.12 -18.44
N LEU A 200 -19.47 4.29 -17.75
CA LEU A 200 -20.75 3.77 -18.26
C LEU A 200 -21.74 4.91 -18.51
N ALA A 201 -21.89 5.84 -17.56
CA ALA A 201 -22.75 7.02 -17.69
C ALA A 201 -22.34 7.94 -18.85
N ARG A 202 -21.07 7.91 -19.26
CA ARG A 202 -20.54 8.63 -20.44
C ARG A 202 -20.52 7.77 -21.70
N HIS A 203 -21.22 6.63 -21.72
CA HIS A 203 -21.27 5.67 -22.81
C HIS A 203 -19.90 5.13 -23.26
N ARG A 204 -18.89 5.15 -22.38
CA ARG A 204 -17.54 4.64 -22.64
C ARG A 204 -17.42 3.16 -22.26
N TRP A 205 -18.33 2.34 -22.76
CA TRP A 205 -18.47 0.91 -22.41
C TRP A 205 -17.17 0.12 -22.57
N ARG A 206 -16.45 0.30 -23.69
CA ARG A 206 -15.17 -0.36 -23.93
C ARG A 206 -14.12 0.00 -22.89
N ALA A 207 -14.06 1.27 -22.47
CA ALA A 207 -13.12 1.70 -21.44
C ALA A 207 -13.49 1.13 -20.07
N ALA A 208 -14.78 1.07 -19.74
CA ALA A 208 -15.26 0.40 -18.52
C ALA A 208 -14.93 -1.10 -18.53
N GLY A 209 -15.12 -1.78 -19.67
CA GLY A 209 -14.75 -3.18 -19.84
C GLY A 209 -13.27 -3.44 -19.62
N TRP A 210 -12.38 -2.66 -20.25
CA TRP A 210 -10.93 -2.80 -20.05
C TRP A 210 -10.47 -2.49 -18.62
N LEU A 211 -11.11 -1.50 -17.97
CA LEU A 211 -10.86 -1.16 -16.57
C LEU A 211 -11.21 -2.34 -15.66
N ALA A 212 -12.42 -2.90 -15.81
CA ALA A 212 -12.89 -4.03 -15.01
C ALA A 212 -12.07 -5.30 -15.28
N ALA A 213 -11.79 -5.61 -16.55
CA ALA A 213 -11.02 -6.78 -16.93
C ALA A 213 -9.58 -6.73 -16.36
N GLY A 214 -8.92 -5.58 -16.44
CA GLY A 214 -7.58 -5.41 -15.88
C GLY A 214 -7.54 -5.59 -14.36
N ALA A 215 -8.54 -5.03 -13.65
CA ALA A 215 -8.63 -5.17 -12.19
C ALA A 215 -8.91 -6.63 -11.79
N ALA A 216 -9.92 -7.26 -12.41
CA ALA A 216 -10.30 -8.64 -12.12
C ALA A 216 -9.15 -9.62 -12.41
N PHE A 217 -8.46 -9.45 -13.54
CA PHE A 217 -7.32 -10.31 -13.89
C PHE A 217 -6.20 -10.23 -12.84
N ILE A 218 -5.83 -9.03 -12.41
CA ILE A 218 -4.78 -8.86 -11.40
C ILE A 218 -5.21 -9.42 -10.04
N VAL A 219 -6.43 -9.16 -9.59
CA VAL A 219 -6.92 -9.67 -8.31
C VAL A 219 -6.95 -11.20 -8.33
N MET A 220 -7.45 -11.79 -9.42
CA MET A 220 -7.47 -13.24 -9.60
C MET A 220 -6.06 -13.82 -9.57
N LEU A 221 -5.13 -13.24 -10.34
CA LEU A 221 -3.73 -13.68 -10.37
C LEU A 221 -3.06 -13.57 -8.99
N GLY A 222 -3.36 -12.52 -8.23
CA GLY A 222 -2.78 -12.28 -6.92
C GLY A 222 -3.35 -13.17 -5.81
N LEU A 223 -4.62 -13.58 -5.90
CA LEU A 223 -5.28 -14.40 -4.86
C LEU A 223 -5.29 -15.89 -5.19
N LEU A 224 -5.19 -16.28 -6.46
CA LEU A 224 -5.27 -17.68 -6.88
C LEU A 224 -4.27 -18.60 -6.16
N PRO A 225 -2.98 -18.24 -5.97
CA PRO A 225 -2.05 -19.11 -5.25
C PRO A 225 -2.49 -19.43 -3.82
N PHE A 226 -3.07 -18.45 -3.12
CA PHE A 226 -3.55 -18.60 -1.75
C PHE A 226 -4.78 -19.49 -1.69
N LEU A 227 -5.72 -19.30 -2.63
CA LEU A 227 -6.91 -20.15 -2.74
C LEU A 227 -6.59 -21.60 -3.12
N LEU A 228 -5.51 -21.84 -3.85
CA LEU A 228 -5.09 -23.21 -4.21
C LEU A 228 -4.40 -23.93 -3.05
N VAL A 229 -3.65 -23.22 -2.21
CA VAL A 229 -2.87 -23.82 -1.12
C VAL A 229 -3.66 -23.89 0.18
N ASP A 230 -4.42 -22.84 0.50
CA ASP A 230 -5.13 -22.70 1.77
C ASP A 230 -6.49 -21.99 1.57
N PRO A 231 -7.46 -22.67 0.93
CA PRO A 231 -8.75 -22.07 0.60
C PRO A 231 -9.56 -21.67 1.83
N ALA A 232 -9.52 -22.48 2.90
CA ALA A 232 -10.35 -22.26 4.07
C ALA A 232 -9.99 -20.97 4.80
N ASP A 233 -8.70 -20.78 5.11
CA ASP A 233 -8.26 -19.59 5.82
C ASP A 233 -8.25 -18.36 4.94
N THR A 234 -7.97 -18.51 3.63
CA THR A 234 -8.06 -17.41 2.66
C THR A 234 -9.48 -16.88 2.52
N ILE A 235 -10.48 -17.77 2.35
CA ILE A 235 -11.89 -17.37 2.24
C ILE A 235 -12.38 -16.77 3.55
N TYR A 236 -12.07 -17.40 4.69
CA TYR A 236 -12.47 -16.87 5.99
C TYR A 236 -11.96 -15.43 6.18
N SER A 237 -10.67 -15.19 5.91
CA SER A 237 -10.04 -13.90 6.15
C SER A 237 -10.50 -12.80 5.20
N LEU A 238 -10.69 -13.12 3.92
CA LEU A 238 -11.01 -12.13 2.88
C LEU A 238 -12.50 -11.97 2.58
N VAL A 239 -13.35 -12.89 3.04
CA VAL A 239 -14.79 -12.89 2.74
C VAL A 239 -15.65 -13.02 3.99
N THR A 240 -15.36 -13.98 4.87
CA THR A 240 -16.27 -14.30 5.99
C THR A 240 -16.08 -13.41 7.22
N HIS A 241 -14.84 -13.00 7.51
CA HIS A 241 -14.49 -12.23 8.70
C HIS A 241 -14.88 -10.74 8.60
N ARG A 242 -14.97 -10.21 7.38
CA ARG A 242 -15.10 -8.79 7.08
C ARG A 242 -16.50 -8.22 7.34
#